data_AF-A0A5P9BGS2-F1
#
_entry.id   AF-A0A5P9BGS2-F1
#
_cell.length_a   1.000
_cell.length_b   1.000
_cell.length_c   1.000
_cell.angle_alpha   90.00
_cell.angle_beta   90.00
_cell.angle_gamma   90.00
#
_symmetry.space_group_name_H-M   'P 1'
#
loop_
_entity.id
_entity.type
_entity.pdbx_description
1 polymer ?
#
loop_
_entity_poly.entity_id
_entity_poly.type
_entity_poly.pdbx_seq_one_letter_code
_entity_poly.pdbx_strand_id
1 'polypeptide(L)'
;MKLSELQSHIKAFDHAPELSDHYFLKLIEEVGEVSEAIRKGQSGQPALEELKGSLAEELYDVLYYVCALANIYDVDLEKTHELKEVLNKAKYNR
;
A
#
# COMPACT_ATOMS: atom_id res chain seq x y z
N MET A 1 6.82 -9.85 -7.66
CA MET A 1 7.20 -8.65 -6.89
C MET A 1 7.15 -9.00 -5.42
N LYS A 2 8.26 -8.88 -4.70
CA LYS A 2 8.29 -8.97 -3.23
C LYS A 2 7.98 -7.60 -2.61
N LEU A 3 7.59 -7.57 -1.33
CA LEU A 3 7.25 -6.32 -0.66
C LEU A 3 8.48 -5.43 -0.47
N SER A 4 9.63 -6.03 -0.15
CA SER A 4 10.92 -5.34 -0.06
C SER A 4 11.39 -4.76 -1.41
N GLU A 5 11.14 -5.47 -2.51
CA GLU A 5 11.42 -4.99 -3.87
C GLU A 5 10.54 -3.79 -4.22
N LEU A 6 9.24 -3.85 -3.91
CA LEU A 6 8.30 -2.75 -4.11
C LEU A 6 8.70 -1.52 -3.29
N GLN A 7 8.98 -1.68 -1.99
CA GLN A 7 9.44 -0.60 -1.12
C GLN A 7 10.71 0.06 -1.68
N SER A 8 11.70 -0.74 -2.07
CA SER A 8 12.96 -0.25 -2.62
C SER A 8 12.77 0.49 -3.94
N HIS A 9 11.89 -0.04 -4.80
CA HIS A 9 11.53 0.59 -6.07
C HIS A 9 10.91 1.98 -5.82
N ILE A 10 9.88 2.07 -4.98
CA ILE A 10 9.21 3.34 -4.63
C ILE A 10 10.20 4.35 -4.05
N LYS A 11 11.05 3.92 -3.10
CA LYS A 11 12.05 4.79 -2.46
C LYS A 11 13.03 5.43 -3.46
N ALA A 12 13.28 4.77 -4.59
CA ALA A 12 14.24 5.25 -5.59
C ALA A 12 13.76 6.50 -6.35
N PHE A 13 12.45 6.77 -6.41
CA PHE A 13 11.89 7.91 -7.14
C PHE A 13 10.93 8.78 -6.33
N ASP A 14 10.41 8.26 -5.21
CA ASP A 14 9.49 8.98 -4.33
C ASP A 14 9.93 8.82 -2.86
N HIS A 15 10.77 9.76 -2.42
CA HIS A 15 11.28 9.78 -1.06
C HIS A 15 11.66 11.21 -0.63
N ALA A 16 10.73 11.87 0.08
CA ALA A 16 10.91 13.19 0.67
C ALA A 16 10.61 13.14 2.18
N PRO A 17 11.57 12.73 3.03
CA PRO A 17 11.38 12.59 4.49
C PRO A 17 10.82 13.83 5.19
N GLU A 18 11.11 15.02 4.67
CA GLU A 18 10.63 16.30 5.17
C GLU A 18 9.13 16.56 4.90
N LEU A 19 8.51 15.74 4.04
CA LEU A 19 7.09 15.83 3.67
C LEU A 19 6.28 14.65 4.22
N SER A 20 6.61 14.12 5.39
CA SER A 20 5.93 12.95 5.96
C SER A 20 4.40 13.07 6.03
N ASP A 21 3.88 14.26 6.36
CA ASP A 21 2.44 14.54 6.38
C ASP A 21 1.79 14.40 4.99
N HIS A 22 2.52 14.75 3.91
CA HIS A 22 2.03 14.62 2.54
C HIS A 22 1.69 13.17 2.20
N TYR A 23 2.58 12.23 2.53
CA TYR A 23 2.37 10.81 2.28
C TYR A 23 1.17 10.25 3.05
N PHE A 24 0.94 10.74 4.28
CA PHE A 24 -0.22 10.33 5.06
C PHE A 24 -1.51 10.86 4.45
N LEU A 25 -1.54 12.13 4.04
CA LEU A 25 -2.71 12.72 3.37
C LEU A 25 -3.04 11.98 2.07
N LYS A 26 -2.02 11.70 1.25
CA LYS A 26 -2.17 10.90 0.04
C LYS A 26 -2.74 9.50 0.31
N LEU A 27 -2.24 8.79 1.34
CA LEU A 27 -2.83 7.51 1.74
C LEU A 27 -4.34 7.63 2.02
N ILE A 28 -4.75 8.69 2.73
CA ILE A 28 -6.17 8.90 3.07
C ILE A 28 -7.00 9.23 1.83
N GLU A 29 -6.44 9.99 0.87
CA GLU A 29 -7.07 10.25 -0.43
C GLU A 29 -7.35 8.93 -1.16
N GLU A 30 -6.34 8.06 -1.32
CA GLU A 30 -6.51 6.79 -2.04
C GLU A 30 -7.48 5.83 -1.34
N VAL A 31 -7.53 5.84 0.00
CA VAL A 31 -8.56 5.10 0.75
C VAL A 31 -9.97 5.62 0.42
N GLY A 32 -10.11 6.92 0.19
CA GLY A 32 -11.35 7.52 -0.31
C GLY A 32 -11.71 7.04 -1.71
N GLU A 33 -10.75 6.95 -2.62
CA GLU A 33 -10.94 6.46 -3.98
C GLU A 33 -11.32 4.97 -4.00
N VAL A 34 -10.69 4.13 -3.15
CA VAL A 34 -11.12 2.75 -2.90
C VAL A 34 -12.59 2.69 -2.48
N SER A 35 -13.01 3.57 -1.56
CA SER A 35 -14.41 3.61 -1.11
C SER A 35 -15.36 3.93 -2.27
N GLU A 36 -14.98 4.88 -3.13
CA GLU A 36 -15.76 5.23 -4.31
C GLU A 36 -15.83 4.08 -5.34
N ALA A 37 -14.71 3.43 -5.64
CA ALA A 37 -14.65 2.31 -6.59
C ALA A 37 -15.50 1.12 -6.13
N ILE A 38 -15.47 0.79 -4.83
CA ILE A 38 -16.36 -0.21 -4.22
C ILE A 38 -17.82 0.19 -4.40
N ARG A 39 -18.17 1.44 -4.07
CA ARG A 39 -19.54 1.95 -4.18
C ARG A 39 -20.05 1.90 -5.63
N LYS A 40 -19.19 2.12 -6.61
CA LYS A 40 -19.51 2.05 -8.05
C LYS A 40 -19.51 0.61 -8.60
N GLY A 41 -19.09 -0.39 -7.84
CA GLY A 41 -19.05 -1.78 -8.28
C GLY A 41 -17.95 -2.07 -9.30
N GLN A 42 -16.86 -1.30 -9.31
CA GLN A 42 -15.75 -1.42 -10.26
C GLN A 42 -14.78 -2.56 -9.87
N SER A 43 -15.33 -3.72 -9.50
CA SER A 43 -14.59 -4.88 -9.01
C SER A 43 -14.07 -5.79 -10.14
N GLY A 44 -13.10 -6.65 -9.83
CA GLY A 44 -12.53 -7.62 -10.76
C GLY A 44 -11.15 -7.17 -11.26
N GLN A 45 -10.57 -7.98 -12.15
CA GLN A 45 -9.31 -7.64 -12.80
C GLN A 45 -9.60 -6.87 -14.08
N PRO A 46 -9.26 -5.57 -14.16
CA PRO A 46 -9.53 -4.76 -15.34
C PRO A 46 -8.54 -5.08 -16.48
N ALA A 47 -8.98 -4.83 -17.73
CA ALA A 47 -8.05 -4.62 -18.84
C ALA A 47 -7.35 -3.24 -18.70
N LEU A 48 -6.32 -2.97 -19.52
CA LEU A 48 -5.55 -1.73 -19.42
C LEU A 48 -6.44 -0.48 -19.62
N GLU A 49 -7.41 -0.56 -20.52
CA GLU A 49 -8.34 0.51 -20.85
C GLU A 49 -9.34 0.80 -19.73
N GLU A 50 -9.53 -0.17 -18.82
CA GLU A 50 -10.47 -0.14 -17.71
C GLU A 50 -9.78 0.08 -16.36
N LEU A 51 -8.43 0.13 -16.34
CA LEU A 51 -7.66 0.26 -15.10
C LEU A 51 -8.04 1.53 -14.33
N LYS A 52 -8.25 2.63 -15.06
CA LYS A 52 -8.49 3.94 -14.46
C LYS A 52 -9.80 3.98 -13.66
N GLY A 53 -9.72 4.31 -12.38
CA GLY A 53 -10.83 4.34 -11.44
C GLY A 53 -11.31 2.95 -11.01
N SER A 54 -10.59 1.88 -11.35
CA SER A 54 -10.98 0.51 -10.99
C SER A 54 -10.58 0.19 -9.55
N LEU A 55 -11.28 -0.74 -8.90
CA LEU A 55 -10.89 -1.19 -7.57
C LEU A 55 -9.45 -1.74 -7.53
N ALA A 56 -8.95 -2.29 -8.63
CA ALA A 56 -7.59 -2.82 -8.71
C ALA A 56 -6.53 -1.70 -8.68
N GLU A 57 -6.78 -0.57 -9.35
CA GLU A 57 -5.91 0.62 -9.31
C GLU A 57 -5.91 1.21 -7.91
N GLU A 58 -7.09 1.50 -7.34
CA GLU A 58 -7.16 2.19 -6.05
C GLU A 58 -6.56 1.35 -4.90
N LEU A 59 -6.74 0.02 -4.93
CA LEU A 59 -6.08 -0.87 -3.97
C LEU A 59 -4.56 -0.86 -4.12
N TYR A 60 -4.07 -0.73 -5.36
CA TYR A 60 -2.64 -0.60 -5.61
C TYR A 60 -2.11 0.75 -5.12
N ASP A 61 -2.85 1.84 -5.31
CA ASP A 61 -2.45 3.17 -4.86
C ASP A 61 -2.42 3.27 -3.33
N VAL A 62 -3.35 2.60 -2.64
CA VAL A 62 -3.25 2.40 -1.19
C VAL A 62 -1.99 1.61 -0.82
N LEU A 63 -1.70 0.50 -1.50
CA LEU A 63 -0.48 -0.29 -1.26
C LEU A 63 0.79 0.55 -1.50
N TYR A 64 0.78 1.40 -2.53
CA TYR A 64 1.86 2.31 -2.87
C TYR A 64 2.16 3.25 -1.70
N TYR A 65 1.15 3.96 -1.18
CA TYR A 65 1.36 4.91 -0.08
C TYR A 65 1.64 4.23 1.25
N VAL A 66 1.19 2.99 1.48
CA VAL A 66 1.66 2.16 2.61
C VAL A 66 3.16 1.92 2.51
N CYS A 67 3.67 1.58 1.33
CA CYS A 67 5.11 1.37 1.11
C CYS A 67 5.91 2.68 1.20
N ALA A 68 5.40 3.79 0.64
CA ALA A 68 6.03 5.09 0.73
C ALA A 68 6.13 5.58 2.19
N LEU A 69 5.04 5.48 2.97
CA LEU A 69 5.07 5.78 4.40
C LEU A 69 6.07 4.91 5.15
N ALA A 70 6.10 3.60 4.87
CA ALA A 70 7.08 2.72 5.47
C ALA A 70 8.53 3.17 5.15
N ASN A 71 8.79 3.63 3.92
CA ASN A 71 10.09 4.19 3.56
C ASN A 71 10.44 5.50 4.28
N ILE A 72 9.45 6.37 4.52
CA ILE A 72 9.60 7.65 5.24
C ILE A 72 9.93 7.44 6.72
N TYR A 73 9.34 6.41 7.33
CA TYR A 73 9.55 6.08 8.73
C TYR A 73 10.57 4.96 8.96
N ASP A 74 11.38 4.63 7.94
CA ASP A 74 12.40 3.57 7.96
C ASP A 74 11.89 2.21 8.49
N VAL A 75 10.67 1.85 8.08
CA VAL A 75 10.02 0.58 8.39
C VAL A 75 10.24 -0.43 7.25
N ASP A 76 10.84 -1.57 7.57
CA ASP A 76 10.89 -2.73 6.68
C ASP A 76 9.60 -3.55 6.82
N LEU A 77 8.74 -3.50 5.79
CA LEU A 77 7.45 -4.19 5.84
C LEU A 77 7.58 -5.70 5.73
N GLU A 78 8.57 -6.20 4.98
CA GLU A 78 8.82 -7.65 4.87
C GLU A 78 9.29 -8.20 6.21
N LYS A 79 10.22 -7.50 6.88
CA LYS A 79 10.65 -7.88 8.22
C LYS A 79 9.52 -7.77 9.24
N THR A 80 8.69 -6.73 9.12
CA THR A 80 7.51 -6.55 9.97
C THR A 80 6.51 -7.69 9.77
N HIS A 81 6.32 -8.17 8.54
CA HIS A 81 5.48 -9.33 8.23
C HIS A 81 5.98 -10.59 8.94
N GLU A 82 7.29 -10.88 8.88
CA GLU A 82 7.89 -12.03 9.60
C GLU A 82 7.63 -11.95 11.11
N LEU A 83 7.83 -10.78 11.72
CA LEU A 83 7.60 -10.57 13.16
C LEU A 83 6.12 -10.75 13.54
N LYS A 84 5.21 -10.26 12.69
CA LYS A 84 3.77 -10.42 12.86
C LYS A 84 3.33 -11.88 12.80
N GLU A 85 3.92 -12.68 11.91
CA GLU A 85 3.64 -14.11 11.82
C GLU A 85 4.09 -14.86 13.07
N VAL A 86 5.27 -14.54 13.62
CA VAL A 86 5.72 -15.12 14.91
C VAL A 86 4.74 -14.82 16.04
N LEU A 87 4.30 -13.56 16.15
CA LEU A 87 3.32 -13.14 17.16
C LEU A 87 1.95 -13.81 16.97
N ASN A 88 1.49 -13.95 15.73
CA ASN A 88 0.21 -14.58 15.42
C ASN A 88 0.23 -16.08 15.77
N LYS A 89 1.31 -16.80 15.47
CA LYS A 89 1.50 -18.21 15.85
C LYS A 89 1.47 -18.38 17.37
N ALA A 90 2.19 -17.53 18.10
CA ALA A 90 2.20 -17.56 19.56
C ALA A 90 0.81 -17.27 20.17
N LYS A 91 0.04 -16.34 19.59
CA LYS A 91 -1.26 -15.92 20.12
C LYS A 91 -2.39 -16.90 19.79
N TYR A 92 -2.39 -17.46 18.58
CA TYR A 92 -3.49 -18.28 18.06
C TYR A 92 -3.15 -19.77 17.96
N ASN A 93 -1.96 -20.17 18.41
CA ASN A 93 -1.49 -21.56 18.42
C ASN A 93 -1.60 -22.22 17.02
N ARG A 94 -1.16 -21.48 16.01
CA ARG A 94 -1.04 -21.94 14.62
C ARG A 94 0.41 -22.26 14.30
#